data_AF-A0ABD0PKQ8-F1
#
_entry.id   AF-A0ABD0PKQ8-F1
#
_cell.length_a   1.000
_cell.length_b   1.000
_cell.length_c   1.000
_cell.angle_alpha   90.00
_cell.angle_beta   90.00
_cell.angle_gamma   90.00
#
_symmetry.space_group_name_H-M   'P 1'
#
loop_
_entity.id
_entity.type
_entity.pdbx_description
1 polymer ?
#
loop_
_entity_poly.entity_id
_entity_poly.type
_entity_poly.pdbx_seq_one_letter_code
_entity_poly.pdbx_strand_id
1 'polypeptide(L)' 'MYPYTPQNDDELELVPGDFIFSSTVEQMSTSEGWVYGTSLGTGVSGLLPENYVSPADECDT' A
#
# COMPACT_ATOMS: atom_id res chain seq x y z
N MET A 1 -5.87 -12.57 -4.21
CA MET A 1 -4.67 -11.73 -4.01
C MET A 1 -3.44 -12.61 -4.08
N TYR A 2 -2.47 -12.25 -4.91
CA TYR A 2 -1.16 -12.90 -4.96
C TYR A 2 -0.25 -12.27 -3.88
N PRO A 3 0.64 -13.05 -3.25
CA PRO A 3 1.61 -12.50 -2.31
C PRO A 3 2.58 -11.58 -3.07
N TYR A 4 2.67 -10.31 -2.64
CA TYR A 4 3.67 -9.38 -3.15
C TYR A 4 4.93 -9.51 -2.32
N THR A 5 6.00 -10.03 -2.92
CA THR A 5 7.31 -10.10 -2.27
C THR A 5 8.10 -8.84 -2.64
N PRO A 6 8.42 -7.97 -1.67
CA PRO A 6 9.18 -6.76 -1.96
C PRO A 6 10.56 -7.12 -2.50
N GLN A 7 11.03 -6.42 -3.54
CA GLN A 7 12.38 -6.60 -4.08
C GLN A 7 13.39 -5.62 -3.48
N ASN A 8 12.91 -4.49 -2.95
CA ASN A 8 13.74 -3.45 -2.34
C ASN A 8 13.25 -3.12 -0.92
N ASP A 9 14.14 -2.64 -0.06
CA ASP A 9 13.81 -2.15 1.30
C ASP A 9 12.80 -0.98 1.29
N ASP A 10 12.67 -0.28 0.16
CA ASP A 10 11.67 0.77 -0.04
C ASP A 10 10.26 0.23 -0.34
N GLU A 11 10.10 -1.07 -0.61
CA GLU A 11 8.82 -1.68 -0.98
C GLU A 11 8.13 -2.37 0.19
N LEU A 12 6.80 -2.20 0.28
CA LEU A 12 6.01 -2.79 1.35
C LEU A 12 5.54 -4.20 0.97
N GLU A 13 5.82 -5.18 1.83
CA GLU A 13 5.28 -6.53 1.70
C GLU A 13 3.75 -6.52 1.86
N LEU A 14 3.04 -7.13 0.90
CA LEU A 14 1.59 -7.26 0.96
C LEU A 14 1.21 -8.67 1.33
N VAL A 15 0.82 -8.81 2.59
CA VAL A 15 0.35 -10.07 3.15
C VAL A 15 -1.18 -10.08 3.11
N PRO A 16 -1.82 -11.10 2.51
CA PRO A 16 -3.27 -11.20 2.49
C PRO A 16 -3.80 -11.35 3.92
N GLY A 17 -4.62 -10.38 4.35
CA GLY A 17 -5.16 -10.32 5.72
C GLY A 17 -4.43 -9.34 6.64
N ASP A 18 -3.36 -8.69 6.16
CA ASP A 18 -2.73 -7.56 6.86
C ASP A 18 -3.42 -6.24 6.51
N PHE A 19 -3.34 -5.27 7.42
CA PHE A 19 -3.91 -3.95 7.22
C PHE A 19 -2.80 -2.95 6.92
N ILE A 20 -2.88 -2.31 5.76
CA ILE A 20 -1.96 -1.25 5.37
C ILE A 20 -2.62 0.10 5.63
N PHE A 21 -1.91 0.99 6.33
CA PHE A 21 -2.31 2.38 6.51
C PHE A 21 -1.68 3.22 5.40
N SER A 22 -2.50 3.70 4.47
CA SER A 22 -2.08 4.63 3.41
C SER A 22 -2.73 5.99 3.61
N SER A 23 -1.92 7.06 3.61
CA SER A 23 -2.44 8.43 3.68
C SER A 23 -2.55 9.03 2.27
N THR A 24 -3.67 9.68 1.96
CA THR A 24 -3.88 10.37 0.67
C THR A 24 -2.82 11.45 0.40
N VAL A 25 -2.26 12.04 1.46
CA VAL A 25 -1.17 13.02 1.37
C VAL A 25 0.12 12.41 0.82
N GLU A 26 0.45 11.19 1.26
CA GLU A 26 1.64 10.46 0.78
C GLU A 26 1.41 9.95 -0.64
N GLN A 27 0.19 9.51 -0.96
CA GLN A 27 -0.20 9.11 -2.32
C GLN A 27 -0.04 10.25 -3.33
N MET A 28 -0.32 11.49 -2.93
CA MET A 28 -0.13 12.66 -3.79
C MET A 28 1.36 12.99 -4.03
N SER A 29 2.25 12.42 -3.21
CA SER A 29 3.71 12.57 -3.31
C SER A 29 4.38 11.39 -4.03
N THR A 30 3.67 10.29 -4.27
CA THR A 30 4.17 9.11 -4.97
C THR A 30 3.91 9.17 -6.47
N SER A 31 4.55 8.27 -7.22
CA SER A 31 4.33 8.13 -8.65
C SER A 31 2.96 7.51 -8.94
N GLU A 32 2.37 7.88 -10.09
CA GLU A 32 1.11 7.30 -10.57
C GLU A 32 1.23 5.76 -10.65
N GLY A 33 0.30 5.03 -10.04
CA GLY A 33 0.38 3.58 -9.88
C GLY A 33 0.91 3.07 -8.53
N TRP A 34 1.45 3.95 -7.69
CA TRP A 34 2.10 3.59 -6.41
C TRP A 34 1.49 4.32 -5.24
N VAL A 35 1.36 3.59 -4.14
CA VAL A 35 0.86 4.09 -2.86
C VAL A 35 1.94 3.88 -1.81
N TYR A 36 2.21 4.90 -1.01
CA TYR A 36 3.01 4.72 0.20
C TYR A 36 2.11 4.31 1.35
N GLY A 37 2.44 3.18 1.97
CA GLY A 37 1.66 2.59 3.04
C GLY A 37 2.54 2.09 4.17
N THR A 38 1.93 1.94 5.35
CA THR A 38 2.58 1.33 6.51
C THR A 38 1.79 0.10 6.94
N SER A 39 2.43 -1.07 6.94
CA SER A 39 1.82 -2.31 7.43
C SER A 39 1.63 -2.22 8.94
N LEU A 40 0.40 -2.49 9.40
CA LEU A 40 0.07 -2.52 10.81
C LEU A 40 0.52 -3.82 11.49
N GLY A 41 0.62 -4.93 10.76
CA GLY A 41 1.10 -6.19 11.33
C GLY A 41 2.60 -6.22 11.54
N THR A 42 3.37 -5.66 10.60
CA THR A 42 4.85 -5.67 10.65
C THR A 42 5.45 -4.36 11.14
N GLY A 43 4.72 -3.25 11.05
CA GLY A 43 5.23 -1.90 11.35
C GLY A 43 6.17 -1.34 10.27
N VAL A 44 6.30 -2.04 9.15
CA VAL A 44 7.15 -1.61 8.03
C VAL A 44 6.39 -0.61 7.17
N SER A 45 7.08 0.43 6.69
CA SER A 45 6.55 1.43 5.77
C SER A 45 7.27 1.33 4.43
N GLY A 46 6.53 1.40 3.34
CA GLY A 46 7.09 1.28 2.01
C GLY A 46 6.09 1.60 0.90
N LEU A 47 6.61 1.59 -0.32
CA LEU A 47 5.86 1.74 -1.55
C LEU A 47 5.23 0.41 -1.94
N LEU A 48 3.98 0.46 -2.35
CA LEU A 48 3.25 -0.69 -2.86
C LEU A 48 2.47 -0.31 -4.13
N PRO A 49 2.30 -1.25 -5.07
CA PRO A 49 1.47 -1.01 -6.23
C PRO A 49 0.00 -0.83 -5.84
N GLU A 50 -0.64 0.21 -6.36
CA GLU A 50 -2.07 0.49 -6.10
C GLU A 50 -2.97 -0.69 -6.50
N ASN A 51 -2.56 -1.46 -7.50
CA ASN A 51 -3.32 -2.62 -7.99
C ASN A 51 -3.47 -3.73 -6.94
N TYR A 52 -2.64 -3.72 -5.89
CA TYR A 52 -2.69 -4.69 -4.81
C TYR A 52 -3.31 -4.12 -3.53
N VAL A 53 -3.64 -2.83 -3.49
CA VAL A 53 -4.47 -2.25 -2.43
C VAL A 53 -5.73 -1.72 -3.07
N SER A 54 -6.85 -2.39 -2.84
CA SER A 54 -8.13 -1.79 -3.18
C SER A 54 -8.34 -0.62 -2.23
N PRO A 55 -8.38 0.64 -2.70
CA PRO A 55 -8.97 1.70 -1.88
C PRO A 55 -10.36 1.21 -1.51
N ALA A 56 -10.67 1.21 -0.21
CA ALA A 56 -12.04 0.98 0.22
C ALA A 56 -12.85 2.17 -0.31
N ASP A 57 -13.47 1.95 -1.47
CA ASP A 57 -14.36 2.81 -2.24
C ASP A 57 -14.63 4.16 -1.55
N GLU A 58 -14.01 5.23 -2.06
CA GLU A 58 -14.50 6.57 -1.78
C GLU A 58 -15.94 6.58 -2.27
N CYS A 59 -16.86 6.62 -1.30
CA CYS A 59 -18.29 6.68 -1.50
C CYS A 59 -18.64 7.82 -2.47
N ASP A 60 -18.75 7.50 -3.76
CA ASP A 60 -19.28 8.37 -4.81
C ASP A 60 -20.72 8.72 -4.39
N THR A 61 -20.95 9.98 -3.98
CA THR A 61 -22.26 10.54 -3.64
C THR A 61 -22.64 11.61 -4.65
#